data_AF-A0A7K8NR49-F1
#
_entry.id   AF-A0A7K8NR49-F1
#
_cell.length_a   1.000
_cell.length_b   1.000
_cell.length_c   1.000
_cell.angle_alpha   90.00
_cell.angle_beta   90.00
_cell.angle_gamma   90.00
#
_symmetry.space_group_name_H-M   'P 1'
#
loop_
_entity.id
_entity.type
_entity.pdbx_description
1 polymer ?
#
loop_
_entity_poly.entity_id
_entity_poly.type
_entity_poly.pdbx_seq_one_letter_code
_entity_poly.pdbx_strand_id
1 'polypeptide(L)'
;MAHLLGSPTCMDSLRADITDLQGAIADVSSRAGAVRYPSWKFPDKVSCELDLAELLERYDYVENDLEFTQHSHVVLLELVIDRRLLLLLQSFTGYAENLLSEKAIPPARPVGPCMSAGLTVRKYWNSMLKLGALYQQLLTEKKTWRKDIPTLKSTPGGVKTEKECLKSCSPTVSELTSSIDVVQPTSLCLLQSVSVPDCDISGSSLPRSVCSITESSRSIPTQTTESSLVPCDSCASAQASLREVSKAITSICQSQNIPSALSRFHETLEETMGRRTLSAMDMSYWASEQSKDLSRISKHLHMLLELINPLKSKLEEAEKQKDELRKQAEEFAKLLQEEKKTQEQQKEEAEQTLEAKKKEYLETVAKLERDKEDLRRGTVFSPSCPAWAEGALSPPEVTKKTLLEDMRTKMVAKSQVLELEEKVQLLTGQQEGMGQELSAITTQLEKEKAKVESMLRHEESLQAKQRALLQQLDSLDQECEELRASLGEAEEDKARLAEQLKESQDKWEQSGCQLEAQQLRTNISGLEELVRELKERERLLVSFPELHVPVETQFESTGNITEDMEKQLQANNIRLSVLEQENGRLRAALAKVKAAAQQGALK
;
A
#
# COMPACT_ATOMS: atom_id res chain seq x y z
N MET A 1 -22.91 -0.86 22.08
CA MET A 1 -23.28 -0.57 20.67
C MET A 1 -24.77 -0.74 20.38
N ALA A 2 -25.49 -1.70 20.98
CA ALA A 2 -26.91 -1.96 20.66
C ALA A 2 -27.86 -0.75 20.78
N HIS A 3 -27.59 0.22 21.67
CA HIS A 3 -28.43 1.41 21.90
C HIS A 3 -28.48 2.42 20.73
N LEU A 4 -27.74 2.19 19.63
CA LEU A 4 -27.75 3.04 18.42
C LEU A 4 -28.55 2.41 17.26
N LEU A 5 -28.96 1.14 17.37
CA LEU A 5 -29.75 0.48 16.32
C LEU A 5 -31.15 1.08 16.25
N GLY A 6 -31.50 1.59 15.08
CA GLY A 6 -32.78 2.26 14.83
C GLY A 6 -32.89 3.70 15.36
N SER A 7 -31.80 4.37 15.74
CA SER A 7 -31.89 5.80 16.07
C SER A 7 -32.15 6.65 14.82
N PRO A 8 -33.04 7.67 14.88
CA PRO A 8 -33.43 8.45 13.70
C PRO A 8 -32.25 9.18 13.07
N THR A 9 -31.37 9.78 13.88
CA THR A 9 -30.16 10.46 13.39
C THR A 9 -29.17 9.54 12.67
N CYS A 10 -29.11 8.25 13.04
CA CYS A 10 -28.28 7.29 12.34
C CYS A 10 -28.96 6.79 11.05
N MET A 11 -30.29 6.65 11.05
CA MET A 11 -31.06 6.39 9.83
C MET A 11 -30.84 7.51 8.80
N ASP A 12 -31.00 8.77 9.19
CA ASP A 12 -30.79 9.94 8.32
C ASP A 12 -29.37 9.96 7.74
N SER A 13 -28.35 9.69 8.57
CA SER A 13 -26.95 9.59 8.13
C SER A 13 -26.76 8.47 7.10
N LEU A 14 -27.31 7.28 7.34
CA LEU A 14 -27.20 6.16 6.39
C LEU A 14 -27.91 6.47 5.07
N ARG A 15 -29.08 7.13 5.09
CA ARG A 15 -29.78 7.58 3.87
C ARG A 15 -28.93 8.57 3.06
N ALA A 16 -28.28 9.51 3.74
CA ALA A 16 -27.34 10.45 3.11
C ALA A 16 -26.12 9.72 2.52
N ASP A 17 -25.45 8.87 3.29
CA ASP A 17 -24.28 8.08 2.85
C ASP A 17 -24.60 7.24 1.60
N ILE A 18 -25.77 6.59 1.54
CA ILE A 18 -26.20 5.79 0.38
C ILE A 18 -26.45 6.69 -0.84
N THR A 19 -26.97 7.90 -0.64
CA THR A 19 -27.23 8.88 -1.70
C THR A 19 -25.91 9.42 -2.28
N ASP A 20 -24.95 9.77 -1.42
CA ASP A 20 -23.62 10.23 -1.82
C ASP A 20 -22.83 9.14 -2.56
N LEU A 21 -22.91 7.89 -2.07
CA LEU A 21 -22.33 6.73 -2.75
C LEU A 21 -22.94 6.53 -4.13
N GLN A 22 -24.26 6.68 -4.29
CA GLN A 22 -24.91 6.59 -5.59
C GLN A 22 -24.45 7.71 -6.54
N GLY A 23 -24.22 8.93 -6.04
CA GLY A 23 -23.61 10.01 -6.81
C GLY A 23 -22.19 9.69 -7.29
N ALA A 24 -21.34 9.14 -6.42
CA ALA A 24 -20.00 8.71 -6.76
C ALA A 24 -19.99 7.56 -7.81
N ILE A 25 -20.89 6.57 -7.65
CA ILE A 25 -21.08 5.48 -8.61
C ILE A 25 -21.50 6.02 -9.98
N ALA A 26 -22.33 7.06 -10.03
CA ALA A 26 -22.76 7.69 -11.28
C ALA A 26 -21.60 8.40 -12.02
N ASP A 27 -20.75 9.17 -11.32
CA ASP A 27 -19.57 9.81 -11.95
C ASP A 27 -18.59 8.76 -12.50
N VAL A 28 -18.29 7.71 -11.73
CA VAL A 28 -17.42 6.60 -12.19
C VAL A 28 -18.04 5.88 -13.39
N SER A 29 -19.33 5.54 -13.33
CA SER A 29 -20.05 4.87 -14.41
C SER A 29 -20.14 5.71 -15.69
N SER A 30 -20.16 7.05 -15.57
CA SER A 30 -20.15 7.96 -16.73
C SER A 30 -18.83 7.91 -17.52
N ARG A 31 -17.73 7.50 -16.87
CA ARG A 31 -16.37 7.42 -17.44
C ARG A 31 -15.97 6.00 -17.83
N ALA A 32 -16.38 5.02 -17.02
CA ALA A 32 -16.01 3.62 -17.17
C ALA A 32 -17.05 2.78 -17.95
N GLY A 33 -18.27 3.31 -18.12
CA GLY A 33 -19.45 2.53 -18.50
C GLY A 33 -20.14 1.89 -17.30
N ALA A 34 -21.45 1.63 -17.43
CA ALA A 34 -22.23 1.01 -16.36
C ALA A 34 -21.88 -0.48 -16.22
N VAL A 35 -21.31 -0.87 -15.08
CA VAL A 35 -20.89 -2.26 -14.83
C VAL A 35 -22.02 -3.05 -14.17
N ARG A 36 -22.35 -4.21 -14.75
CA ARG A 36 -23.51 -5.03 -14.35
C ARG A 36 -23.06 -6.20 -13.48
N TYR A 37 -23.20 -6.03 -12.17
CA TYR A 37 -22.99 -7.08 -11.17
C TYR A 37 -24.31 -7.38 -10.43
N PRO A 38 -24.55 -8.62 -9.98
CA PRO A 38 -25.65 -8.92 -9.08
C PRO A 38 -25.49 -8.15 -7.77
N SER A 39 -26.59 -7.69 -7.20
CA SER A 39 -26.59 -7.10 -5.86
C SER A 39 -26.33 -8.18 -4.81
N TRP A 40 -25.47 -7.87 -3.85
CA TRP A 40 -25.20 -8.72 -2.70
C TRP A 40 -26.34 -8.68 -1.68
N LYS A 41 -27.03 -7.54 -1.56
CA LYS A 41 -28.25 -7.46 -0.74
C LYS A 41 -29.45 -8.11 -1.43
N PHE A 42 -29.56 -8.00 -2.76
CA PHE A 42 -30.65 -8.55 -3.56
C PHE A 42 -30.11 -9.38 -4.74
N PRO A 43 -29.65 -10.64 -4.52
CA PRO A 43 -29.01 -11.46 -5.55
C PRO A 43 -29.80 -11.65 -6.85
N ASP A 44 -31.13 -11.57 -6.76
CA ASP A 44 -32.07 -11.67 -7.90
C ASP A 44 -32.11 -10.40 -8.77
N LYS A 45 -31.41 -9.32 -8.39
CA LYS A 45 -31.39 -8.01 -9.07
C LYS A 45 -29.97 -7.58 -9.40
N VAL A 46 -29.81 -6.79 -10.48
CA VAL A 46 -28.52 -6.16 -10.82
C VAL A 46 -28.34 -4.91 -9.94
N SER A 47 -27.20 -4.76 -9.27
CA SER A 47 -26.94 -3.66 -8.31
C SER A 47 -27.09 -2.27 -8.93
N CYS A 48 -26.66 -2.09 -10.19
CA CYS A 48 -26.81 -0.82 -10.91
C CYS A 48 -28.24 -0.51 -11.39
N GLU A 49 -29.16 -1.49 -11.34
CA GLU A 49 -30.57 -1.37 -11.75
C GLU A 49 -31.53 -1.28 -10.54
N LEU A 50 -30.99 -1.29 -9.31
CA LEU A 50 -31.76 -1.11 -8.08
C LEU A 50 -32.31 0.33 -7.95
N ASP A 51 -33.64 0.47 -8.01
CA ASP A 51 -34.34 1.71 -7.66
C ASP A 51 -34.04 2.09 -6.20
N LEU A 52 -33.22 3.12 -6.04
CA LEU A 52 -32.80 3.60 -4.73
C LEU A 52 -33.85 4.51 -4.08
N ALA A 53 -34.69 5.19 -4.86
CA ALA A 53 -35.75 6.02 -4.31
C ALA A 53 -36.81 5.13 -3.65
N GLU A 54 -37.28 4.09 -4.35
CA GLU A 54 -38.23 3.11 -3.79
C GLU A 54 -37.66 2.45 -2.52
N LEU A 55 -36.38 2.04 -2.54
CA LEU A 55 -35.75 1.40 -1.39
C LEU A 55 -35.59 2.34 -0.19
N LEU A 56 -35.20 3.60 -0.41
CA LEU A 56 -35.07 4.57 0.68
C LEU A 56 -36.44 4.98 1.23
N GLU A 57 -37.50 5.11 0.42
CA GLU A 57 -38.85 5.33 0.92
C GLU A 57 -39.38 4.12 1.71
N ARG A 58 -39.06 2.90 1.27
CA ARG A 58 -39.53 1.66 1.88
C ARG A 58 -38.87 1.33 3.22
N TYR A 59 -37.61 1.74 3.42
CA TYR A 59 -36.83 1.45 4.64
C TYR A 59 -36.55 2.70 5.45
N ASP A 60 -37.63 3.41 5.82
CA ASP A 60 -37.56 4.63 6.62
C ASP A 60 -37.75 4.41 8.14
N TYR A 61 -37.53 5.47 8.92
CA TYR A 61 -37.79 5.50 10.36
C TYR A 61 -39.30 5.49 10.68
N VAL A 62 -39.72 4.62 11.60
CA VAL A 62 -41.13 4.53 12.04
C VAL A 62 -41.20 4.62 13.57
N GLU A 63 -41.66 5.76 14.07
CA GLU A 63 -41.64 6.13 15.50
C GLU A 63 -42.38 5.14 16.43
N ASN A 64 -43.37 4.42 15.91
CA ASN A 64 -44.18 3.44 16.66
C ASN A 64 -43.80 1.97 16.42
N ASP A 65 -42.76 1.68 15.63
CA ASP A 65 -42.32 0.31 15.34
C ASP A 65 -40.79 0.19 15.42
N LEU A 66 -40.32 -0.22 16.59
CA LEU A 66 -38.90 -0.39 16.88
C LEU A 66 -38.29 -1.58 16.13
N GLU A 67 -39.04 -2.67 15.94
CA GLU A 67 -38.54 -3.87 15.24
C GLU A 67 -38.36 -3.58 13.74
N PHE A 68 -39.34 -2.92 13.12
CA PHE A 68 -39.23 -2.44 11.75
C PHE A 68 -38.11 -1.42 11.60
N THR A 69 -38.00 -0.45 12.51
CA THR A 69 -36.94 0.58 12.43
C THR A 69 -35.54 -0.02 12.59
N GLN A 70 -35.36 -1.02 13.46
CA GLN A 70 -34.11 -1.77 13.56
C GLN A 70 -33.83 -2.61 12.30
N HIS A 71 -34.85 -3.22 11.70
CA HIS A 71 -34.73 -3.94 10.44
C HIS A 71 -34.30 -3.00 9.29
N SER A 72 -34.98 -1.86 9.14
CA SER A 72 -34.64 -0.81 8.17
C SER A 72 -33.20 -0.32 8.36
N HIS A 73 -32.75 -0.08 9.59
CA HIS A 73 -31.37 0.29 9.89
C HIS A 73 -30.35 -0.75 9.37
N VAL A 74 -30.59 -2.04 9.61
CA VAL A 74 -29.73 -3.11 9.12
C VAL A 74 -29.75 -3.18 7.59
N VAL A 75 -30.93 -3.03 6.96
CA VAL A 75 -31.06 -3.03 5.50
C VAL A 75 -30.35 -1.84 4.85
N LEU A 76 -30.41 -0.65 5.45
CA LEU A 76 -29.66 0.53 5.00
C LEU A 76 -28.14 0.30 5.14
N LEU A 77 -27.67 -0.27 6.25
CA LEU A 77 -26.26 -0.63 6.43
C LEU A 77 -25.79 -1.65 5.38
N GLU A 78 -26.61 -2.66 5.07
CA GLU A 78 -26.33 -3.64 4.02
C GLU A 78 -26.37 -3.02 2.61
N LEU A 79 -27.21 -2.00 2.38
CA LEU A 79 -27.21 -1.20 1.15
C LEU A 79 -25.94 -0.33 1.02
N VAL A 80 -25.45 0.26 2.11
CA VAL A 80 -24.12 0.92 2.12
C VAL A 80 -23.04 -0.07 1.71
N ILE A 81 -23.08 -1.31 2.21
CA ILE A 81 -22.14 -2.37 1.84
C ILE A 81 -22.29 -2.75 0.35
N ASP A 82 -23.51 -2.98 -0.15
CA ASP A 82 -23.77 -3.30 -1.56
C ASP A 82 -23.20 -2.24 -2.52
N ARG A 83 -23.56 -0.97 -2.27
CA ARG A 83 -23.15 0.17 -3.10
C ARG A 83 -21.65 0.44 -3.00
N ARG A 84 -21.10 0.53 -1.78
CA ARG A 84 -19.70 0.88 -1.54
C ARG A 84 -18.76 -0.25 -1.91
N LEU A 85 -19.00 -1.46 -1.40
CA LEU A 85 -18.02 -2.53 -1.39
C LEU A 85 -17.95 -3.29 -2.72
N LEU A 86 -19.06 -3.32 -3.44
CA LEU A 86 -19.18 -4.09 -4.66
C LEU A 86 -19.35 -3.16 -5.86
N LEU A 87 -20.44 -2.38 -5.96
CA LEU A 87 -20.66 -1.60 -7.17
C LEU A 87 -19.59 -0.51 -7.40
N LEU A 88 -19.23 0.26 -6.37
CA LEU A 88 -18.20 1.31 -6.50
C LEU A 88 -16.79 0.73 -6.67
N LEU A 89 -16.37 -0.22 -5.83
CA LEU A 89 -15.03 -0.82 -5.94
C LEU A 89 -14.86 -1.62 -7.25
N GLN A 90 -15.88 -2.33 -7.72
CA GLN A 90 -15.78 -3.12 -8.95
C GLN A 90 -15.83 -2.24 -10.21
N SER A 91 -16.58 -1.13 -10.20
CA SER A 91 -16.53 -0.15 -11.30
C SER A 91 -15.16 0.54 -11.38
N PHE A 92 -14.55 0.91 -10.26
CA PHE A 92 -13.15 1.36 -10.24
C PHE A 92 -12.16 0.26 -10.66
N THR A 93 -12.38 -1.00 -10.28
CA THR A 93 -11.52 -2.13 -10.68
C THR A 93 -11.57 -2.34 -12.19
N GLY A 94 -12.76 -2.36 -12.78
CA GLY A 94 -12.94 -2.46 -14.23
C GLY A 94 -12.36 -1.26 -14.98
N TYR A 95 -12.49 -0.04 -14.44
CA TYR A 95 -11.83 1.15 -14.99
C TYR A 95 -10.31 1.04 -14.97
N ALA A 96 -9.72 0.60 -13.84
CA ALA A 96 -8.28 0.38 -13.73
C ALA A 96 -7.80 -0.73 -14.69
N GLU A 97 -8.53 -1.84 -14.79
CA GLU A 97 -8.19 -2.94 -15.71
C GLU A 97 -8.30 -2.53 -17.19
N ASN A 98 -9.27 -1.69 -17.55
CA ASN A 98 -9.34 -1.07 -18.88
C ASN A 98 -8.16 -0.14 -19.18
N LEU A 99 -7.65 0.60 -18.19
CA LEU A 99 -6.43 1.42 -18.34
C LEU A 99 -5.14 0.58 -18.41
N LEU A 100 -5.14 -0.63 -17.83
CA LEU A 100 -4.00 -1.56 -17.84
C LEU A 100 -3.91 -2.39 -19.14
N SER A 101 -4.96 -2.45 -19.96
CA SER A 101 -5.03 -3.29 -21.16
C SER A 101 -4.97 -2.48 -22.46
N GLU A 102 -3.84 -2.55 -23.18
CA GLU A 102 -3.70 -1.99 -24.54
C GLU A 102 -4.48 -2.79 -25.62
N LYS A 103 -5.16 -3.89 -25.26
CA LYS A 103 -5.95 -4.71 -26.20
C LYS A 103 -7.43 -4.70 -25.89
N ALA A 104 -8.20 -4.78 -26.98
CA ALA A 104 -9.65 -4.68 -27.01
C ALA A 104 -10.37 -5.64 -26.04
N ILE A 105 -11.46 -5.13 -25.49
CA ILE A 105 -12.33 -5.73 -24.48
C ILE A 105 -12.72 -7.18 -24.85
N PRO A 106 -12.35 -8.20 -24.05
CA PRO A 106 -13.04 -9.47 -24.05
C PRO A 106 -14.46 -9.26 -23.49
N PRO A 107 -15.50 -9.92 -24.02
CA PRO A 107 -16.84 -9.82 -23.43
C PRO A 107 -16.79 -10.28 -21.97
N ALA A 108 -17.39 -9.49 -21.07
CA ALA A 108 -17.40 -9.78 -19.65
C ALA A 108 -17.95 -11.20 -19.41
N ARG A 109 -17.11 -12.09 -18.85
CA ARG A 109 -17.56 -13.40 -18.38
C ARG A 109 -18.70 -13.17 -17.37
N PRO A 110 -19.77 -13.98 -17.40
CA PRO A 110 -20.84 -13.88 -16.42
C PRO A 110 -20.25 -14.09 -15.03
N VAL A 111 -20.37 -13.07 -14.18
CA VAL A 111 -19.81 -13.07 -12.84
C VAL A 111 -20.72 -13.92 -11.95
N GLY A 112 -20.12 -14.85 -11.21
CA GLY A 112 -20.87 -15.83 -10.40
C GLY A 112 -21.75 -15.19 -9.31
N PRO A 113 -22.75 -15.92 -8.79
CA PRO A 113 -23.87 -15.33 -8.04
C PRO A 113 -23.53 -14.68 -6.69
N CYS A 114 -22.32 -14.93 -6.16
CA CYS A 114 -21.93 -14.47 -4.82
C CYS A 114 -20.58 -13.75 -4.89
N MET A 115 -20.60 -12.42 -4.81
CA MET A 115 -19.37 -11.63 -4.71
C MET A 115 -18.89 -11.54 -3.26
N SER A 116 -17.76 -12.18 -2.95
CA SER A 116 -17.10 -12.01 -1.65
C SER A 116 -16.57 -10.57 -1.51
N ALA A 117 -17.01 -9.93 -0.42
CA ALA A 117 -16.47 -8.70 0.13
C ALA A 117 -14.94 -8.62 0.06
N GLY A 118 -14.25 -9.58 0.68
CA GLY A 118 -12.80 -9.60 0.80
C GLY A 118 -12.09 -9.82 -0.54
N LEU A 119 -12.65 -10.65 -1.43
CA LEU A 119 -12.07 -10.86 -2.77
C LEU A 119 -12.22 -9.62 -3.65
N THR A 120 -13.34 -8.91 -3.54
CA THR A 120 -13.55 -7.65 -4.29
C THR A 120 -12.56 -6.57 -3.86
N VAL A 121 -12.40 -6.38 -2.54
CA VAL A 121 -11.40 -5.44 -1.98
C VAL A 121 -9.98 -5.82 -2.40
N ARG A 122 -9.63 -7.12 -2.36
CA ARG A 122 -8.31 -7.60 -2.80
C ARG A 122 -8.06 -7.35 -4.29
N LYS A 123 -9.04 -7.61 -5.16
CA LYS A 123 -8.94 -7.34 -6.60
C LYS A 123 -8.74 -5.84 -6.87
N TYR A 124 -9.56 -4.98 -6.26
CA TYR A 124 -9.43 -3.53 -6.35
C TYR A 124 -8.01 -3.05 -5.99
N TRP A 125 -7.48 -3.43 -4.82
CA TRP A 125 -6.15 -3.00 -4.41
C TRP A 125 -5.04 -3.55 -5.31
N ASN A 126 -5.14 -4.81 -5.77
CA ASN A 126 -4.18 -5.36 -6.72
C ASN A 126 -4.17 -4.60 -8.06
N SER A 127 -5.34 -4.24 -8.60
CA SER A 127 -5.43 -3.47 -9.85
C SER A 127 -4.97 -2.02 -9.67
N MET A 128 -5.23 -1.39 -8.51
CA MET A 128 -4.67 -0.08 -8.16
C MET A 128 -3.14 -0.09 -7.98
N LEU A 129 -2.57 -1.14 -7.38
CA LEU A 129 -1.11 -1.31 -7.26
C LEU A 129 -0.44 -1.46 -8.63
N LYS A 130 -1.03 -2.24 -9.55
CA LYS A 130 -0.56 -2.35 -10.94
C LYS A 130 -0.61 -1.01 -11.67
N LEU A 131 -1.70 -0.25 -11.51
CA LEU A 131 -1.86 1.07 -12.13
C LEU A 131 -0.83 2.08 -11.57
N GLY A 132 -0.57 2.04 -10.26
CA GLY A 132 0.49 2.81 -9.61
C GLY A 132 1.88 2.47 -10.14
N ALA A 133 2.18 1.17 -10.34
CA ALA A 133 3.44 0.72 -10.93
C ALA A 133 3.62 1.21 -12.38
N LEU A 134 2.58 1.12 -13.23
CA LEU A 134 2.64 1.68 -14.59
C LEU A 134 2.82 3.20 -14.58
N TYR A 135 2.12 3.93 -13.72
CA TYR A 135 2.29 5.38 -13.59
C TYR A 135 3.72 5.75 -13.17
N GLN A 136 4.32 4.98 -12.27
CA GLN A 136 5.70 5.16 -11.84
C GLN A 136 6.71 4.83 -12.94
N GLN A 137 6.49 3.76 -13.72
CA GLN A 137 7.27 3.43 -14.91
C GLN A 137 7.20 4.57 -15.95
N LEU A 138 6.00 5.03 -16.29
CA LEU A 138 5.77 6.08 -17.29
C LEU A 138 6.37 7.43 -16.84
N LEU A 139 6.41 7.70 -15.53
CA LEU A 139 7.18 8.81 -14.95
C LEU A 139 8.70 8.64 -15.08
N THR A 140 9.24 7.43 -14.99
CA THR A 140 10.67 7.18 -15.24
C THR A 140 11.03 7.26 -16.72
N GLU A 141 10.19 6.73 -17.61
CA GLU A 141 10.34 6.87 -19.06
C GLU A 141 10.27 8.34 -19.49
N LYS A 142 9.34 9.13 -18.94
CA LYS A 142 9.28 10.58 -19.20
C LYS A 142 10.51 11.34 -18.68
N LYS A 143 11.31 10.76 -17.78
CA LYS A 143 12.61 11.29 -17.35
C LYS A 143 13.76 10.86 -18.28
N THR A 144 13.74 9.64 -18.83
CA THR A 144 14.74 9.19 -19.82
C THR A 144 14.52 9.83 -21.19
N TRP A 145 13.28 9.88 -21.71
CA TRP A 145 12.94 10.62 -22.94
C TRP A 145 13.31 12.11 -22.90
N ARG A 146 13.47 12.73 -21.72
CA ARG A 146 13.95 14.10 -21.58
C ARG A 146 15.49 14.22 -21.58
N LYS A 147 16.22 13.12 -21.33
CA LYS A 147 17.67 13.02 -21.55
C LYS A 147 18.00 12.66 -23.00
N ASP A 148 17.17 11.84 -23.63
CA ASP A 148 17.42 11.24 -24.94
C ASP A 148 16.84 12.06 -26.11
N ILE A 149 16.98 13.40 -26.06
CA ILE A 149 16.77 14.29 -27.23
C ILE A 149 18.14 14.82 -27.68
N PRO A 150 18.80 14.18 -28.66
CA PRO A 150 19.98 14.73 -29.31
C PRO A 150 19.67 16.03 -30.06
N THR A 151 20.60 16.98 -29.99
CA THR A 151 20.50 18.33 -30.54
C THR A 151 20.47 18.35 -32.08
N LEU A 152 19.31 18.09 -32.68
CA LEU A 152 19.12 18.25 -34.13
C LEU A 152 19.06 19.75 -34.48
N LYS A 153 20.09 20.24 -35.18
CA LYS A 153 20.24 21.64 -35.59
C LYS A 153 19.05 22.10 -36.45
N SER A 154 18.37 23.18 -36.05
CA SER A 154 17.42 23.91 -36.88
C SER A 154 17.91 25.34 -37.15
N THR A 155 18.33 25.59 -38.38
CA THR A 155 18.57 26.95 -38.89
C THR A 155 17.22 27.67 -39.09
N PRO A 156 17.06 28.95 -38.70
CA PRO A 156 15.77 29.63 -38.78
C PRO A 156 15.43 30.05 -40.22
N GLY A 157 14.27 29.62 -40.71
CA GLY A 157 13.73 29.99 -42.02
C GLY A 157 12.21 29.85 -42.03
N GLY A 158 11.50 30.84 -41.51
CA GLY A 158 10.05 30.79 -41.33
C GLY A 158 9.27 31.19 -42.59
N VAL A 159 8.34 30.33 -43.03
CA VAL A 159 7.21 30.71 -43.88
C VAL A 159 5.92 30.23 -43.20
N LYS A 160 4.92 31.11 -43.17
CA LYS A 160 3.61 30.90 -42.54
C LYS A 160 2.75 29.94 -43.36
N THR A 161 1.79 29.23 -42.75
CA THR A 161 0.33 29.42 -42.96
C THR A 161 -0.49 28.38 -42.17
N GLU A 162 -1.32 28.92 -41.27
CA GLU A 162 -2.68 28.50 -40.83
C GLU A 162 -3.21 27.07 -41.14
N LYS A 163 -3.72 26.36 -40.12
CA LYS A 163 -5.18 26.30 -39.81
C LYS A 163 -5.52 25.50 -38.53
N GLU A 164 -6.47 26.05 -37.75
CA GLU A 164 -7.72 25.46 -37.19
C GLU A 164 -7.73 23.98 -36.72
N CYS A 165 -8.40 23.55 -35.64
CA CYS A 165 -9.24 24.14 -34.58
C CYS A 165 -9.29 23.08 -33.43
N LEU A 166 -9.39 23.37 -32.12
CA LEU A 166 -10.62 23.72 -31.39
C LEU A 166 -10.28 24.08 -29.92
N LYS A 167 -11.06 25.01 -29.35
CA LYS A 167 -11.03 25.37 -27.91
C LYS A 167 -12.16 24.66 -27.14
N SER A 168 -12.05 24.79 -25.81
CA SER A 168 -13.13 24.82 -24.79
C SER A 168 -13.42 23.52 -24.04
N CYS A 169 -13.82 23.54 -22.77
CA CYS A 169 -13.58 24.52 -21.69
C CYS A 169 -13.84 23.81 -20.34
N SER A 170 -12.98 23.98 -19.34
CA SER A 170 -13.22 23.50 -17.98
C SER A 170 -14.11 24.49 -17.21
N PRO A 171 -15.03 24.05 -16.34
CA PRO A 171 -15.90 24.95 -15.59
C PRO A 171 -15.17 25.66 -14.44
N THR A 172 -15.50 26.93 -14.26
CA THR A 172 -15.10 27.78 -13.13
C THR A 172 -16.00 27.52 -11.91
N VAL A 173 -15.42 27.43 -10.72
CA VAL A 173 -16.11 27.79 -9.47
C VAL A 173 -15.21 28.76 -8.70
N SER A 174 -15.80 29.87 -8.27
CA SER A 174 -15.07 31.02 -7.70
C SER A 174 -14.72 30.83 -6.23
N GLU A 175 -13.56 31.34 -5.83
CA GLU A 175 -13.26 31.62 -4.43
C GLU A 175 -14.17 32.75 -3.90
N LEU A 176 -14.61 32.65 -2.64
CA LEU A 176 -15.32 33.71 -1.96
C LEU A 176 -14.36 34.44 -1.01
N THR A 177 -14.02 35.68 -1.34
CA THR A 177 -13.24 36.58 -0.47
C THR A 177 -14.02 37.00 0.77
N SER A 178 -13.38 36.91 1.95
CA SER A 178 -13.71 37.77 3.09
C SER A 178 -12.44 38.23 3.81
N SER A 179 -12.06 39.48 3.57
CA SER A 179 -11.02 40.22 4.30
C SER A 179 -11.53 40.72 5.66
N ILE A 180 -10.64 40.86 6.65
CA ILE A 180 -10.63 41.97 7.63
C ILE A 180 -9.23 42.07 8.27
N ASP A 181 -8.70 43.30 8.34
CA ASP A 181 -7.42 43.65 8.98
C ASP A 181 -7.47 43.64 10.51
N VAL A 182 -6.38 43.25 11.19
CA VAL A 182 -5.94 43.86 12.46
C VAL A 182 -4.39 43.86 12.59
N VAL A 183 -3.79 45.03 12.32
CA VAL A 183 -2.79 45.77 13.14
C VAL A 183 -1.56 45.04 13.76
N GLN A 184 -0.36 45.54 13.42
CA GLN A 184 0.93 45.30 14.12
C GLN A 184 0.95 45.83 15.57
N PRO A 185 1.92 45.39 16.39
CA PRO A 185 2.78 46.42 17.01
C PRO A 185 4.29 46.12 16.99
N THR A 186 5.06 47.21 17.03
CA THR A 186 6.53 47.27 17.07
C THR A 186 7.02 47.53 18.49
N SER A 187 8.10 46.86 18.93
CA SER A 187 8.95 47.25 20.09
C SER A 187 10.27 46.47 20.03
N LEU A 188 11.41 47.07 19.66
CA LEU A 188 12.39 47.79 20.51
C LEU A 188 13.14 46.94 21.56
N CYS A 189 14.46 46.78 21.34
CA CYS A 189 15.60 46.94 22.27
C CYS A 189 15.53 46.31 23.70
N LEU A 190 16.53 45.58 24.21
CA LEU A 190 17.92 46.04 24.50
C LEU A 190 18.82 44.89 25.05
N LEU A 191 20.13 45.17 25.21
CA LEU A 191 21.16 44.29 25.80
C LEU A 191 21.09 44.21 27.33
N GLN A 192 21.59 43.11 27.93
CA GLN A 192 22.81 43.02 28.80
C GLN A 192 22.77 41.72 29.65
N SER A 193 23.67 40.76 29.43
CA SER A 193 25.04 40.63 29.96
C SER A 193 25.14 40.13 31.41
N VAL A 194 25.87 39.03 31.62
CA VAL A 194 26.54 38.73 32.90
C VAL A 194 27.99 38.35 32.58
N SER A 195 28.92 39.15 33.10
CA SER A 195 30.37 38.96 33.07
C SER A 195 30.85 38.31 34.37
N VAL A 196 32.07 37.77 34.41
CA VAL A 196 33.03 37.83 35.55
C VAL A 196 34.39 37.23 35.10
N PRO A 197 35.56 37.66 35.65
CA PRO A 197 36.79 37.83 34.85
C PRO A 197 38.05 37.04 35.32
N ASP A 198 39.20 37.38 34.72
CA ASP A 198 40.56 36.82 34.92
C ASP A 198 41.16 36.93 36.33
N CYS A 199 42.12 36.04 36.65
CA CYS A 199 43.49 36.42 37.10
C CYS A 199 44.46 35.22 37.34
N ASP A 200 45.68 35.34 36.79
CA ASP A 200 47.01 35.07 37.37
C ASP A 200 47.66 33.67 37.65
N ILE A 201 48.74 33.43 36.87
CA ILE A 201 50.14 33.08 37.27
C ILE A 201 50.60 31.60 37.50
N SER A 202 51.82 31.32 36.95
CA SER A 202 52.79 30.22 37.21
C SER A 202 52.68 28.94 36.33
N GLY A 203 53.75 28.33 35.78
CA GLY A 203 55.17 28.73 35.70
C GLY A 203 56.11 27.58 35.20
N SER A 204 57.24 27.92 34.56
CA SER A 204 58.33 27.02 34.07
C SER A 204 58.03 26.14 32.82
N SER A 205 58.98 25.80 31.93
CA SER A 205 60.37 26.25 31.70
C SER A 205 60.83 26.04 30.24
N LEU A 206 61.70 26.92 29.74
CA LEU A 206 62.40 26.81 28.44
C LEU A 206 63.84 26.29 28.67
N PRO A 207 64.51 25.66 27.69
CA PRO A 207 65.35 26.37 26.70
C PRO A 207 65.29 25.70 25.29
N ARG A 208 65.85 26.14 24.15
CA ARG A 208 66.60 27.31 23.61
C ARG A 208 66.61 27.14 22.05
N SER A 209 67.02 28.04 21.13
CA SER A 209 67.53 29.43 21.11
C SER A 209 67.46 29.97 19.63
N VAL A 210 68.02 31.17 19.38
CA VAL A 210 68.48 31.74 18.09
C VAL A 210 67.44 32.39 17.14
N CYS A 211 67.36 33.74 17.25
CA CYS A 211 67.17 34.76 16.20
C CYS A 211 65.88 34.76 15.33
N SER A 212 65.38 35.91 14.86
CA SER A 212 65.72 37.34 15.13
C SER A 212 64.55 38.23 14.71
N ILE A 213 64.44 39.43 15.30
CA ILE A 213 63.54 40.48 14.81
C ILE A 213 64.14 41.08 13.54
N THR A 214 63.49 40.88 12.38
CA THR A 214 63.69 41.74 11.19
C THR A 214 62.39 41.90 10.41
N GLU A 215 61.94 43.15 10.39
CA GLU A 215 61.36 43.88 9.25
C GLU A 215 60.11 43.34 8.54
N SER A 216 59.13 44.25 8.47
CA SER A 216 58.05 44.30 7.48
C SER A 216 58.60 44.10 6.06
N SER A 217 58.63 42.83 5.65
CA SER A 217 59.07 42.42 4.33
C SER A 217 57.92 42.64 3.36
N ARG A 218 57.99 43.79 2.70
CA ARG A 218 57.18 44.16 1.52
C ARG A 218 56.95 42.93 0.65
N SER A 219 55.72 42.71 0.22
CA SER A 219 55.41 41.73 -0.82
C SER A 219 56.13 42.12 -2.12
N ILE A 220 57.31 41.57 -2.34
CA ILE A 220 57.97 41.61 -3.64
C ILE A 220 57.12 40.75 -4.57
N PRO A 221 56.53 41.29 -5.64
CA PRO A 221 55.84 40.48 -6.63
C PRO A 221 56.92 39.75 -7.44
N THR A 222 57.28 38.54 -7.04
CA THR A 222 58.01 37.61 -7.91
C THR A 222 57.07 37.17 -9.02
N GLN A 223 57.04 37.98 -10.08
CA GLN A 223 56.26 37.74 -11.27
C GLN A 223 56.94 36.66 -12.13
N THR A 224 56.78 35.38 -11.78
CA THR A 224 56.91 34.29 -12.74
C THR A 224 55.59 34.17 -13.50
N THR A 225 55.56 34.69 -14.73
CA THR A 225 54.34 34.88 -15.53
C THR A 225 53.62 33.61 -16.00
N GLU A 226 54.03 32.42 -15.55
CA GLU A 226 53.40 31.13 -15.90
C GLU A 226 52.96 30.29 -14.68
N SER A 227 53.24 30.71 -13.44
CA SER A 227 52.92 29.89 -12.25
C SER A 227 51.52 30.15 -11.67
N SER A 228 50.77 31.14 -12.17
CA SER A 228 49.56 31.67 -11.52
C SER A 228 48.24 30.97 -11.88
N LEU A 229 48.27 29.91 -12.70
CA LEU A 229 47.08 29.24 -13.24
C LEU A 229 46.82 27.83 -12.68
N VAL A 230 47.69 27.34 -11.78
CA VAL A 230 47.53 26.03 -11.12
C VAL A 230 47.46 26.28 -9.60
N PRO A 231 46.38 25.89 -8.91
CA PRO A 231 46.35 25.96 -7.45
C PRO A 231 47.30 24.93 -6.84
N CYS A 232 47.81 25.22 -5.65
CA CYS A 232 48.58 24.23 -4.91
C CYS A 232 47.73 22.99 -4.57
N ASP A 233 48.40 21.84 -4.39
CA ASP A 233 47.74 20.55 -4.17
C ASP A 233 46.78 20.58 -2.97
N SER A 234 47.10 21.33 -1.91
CA SER A 234 46.22 21.53 -0.76
C SER A 234 44.88 22.20 -1.13
N CYS A 235 44.91 23.21 -2.01
CA CYS A 235 43.70 23.87 -2.50
C CYS A 235 42.93 22.98 -3.49
N ALA A 236 43.63 22.25 -4.36
CA ALA A 236 43.00 21.29 -5.27
C ALA A 236 42.29 20.15 -4.50
N SER A 237 42.96 19.60 -3.47
CA SER A 237 42.42 18.58 -2.57
C SER A 237 41.21 19.10 -1.79
N ALA A 238 41.29 20.29 -1.18
CA ALA A 238 40.16 20.89 -0.47
C ALA A 238 38.94 21.13 -1.38
N GLN A 239 39.16 21.60 -2.63
CA GLN A 239 38.07 21.74 -3.61
C GLN A 239 37.50 20.39 -4.06
N ALA A 240 38.30 19.32 -4.11
CA ALA A 240 37.83 17.97 -4.40
C ALA A 240 36.93 17.44 -3.27
N SER A 241 37.36 17.51 -2.01
CA SER A 241 36.55 17.08 -0.86
C SER A 241 35.23 17.87 -0.75
N LEU A 242 35.23 19.19 -1.04
CA LEU A 242 34.00 19.98 -1.05
C LEU A 242 33.03 19.56 -2.16
N ARG A 243 33.54 19.15 -3.34
CA ARG A 243 32.73 18.56 -4.41
C ARG A 243 32.08 17.25 -3.97
N GLU A 244 32.82 16.38 -3.28
CA GLU A 244 32.30 15.11 -2.74
C GLU A 244 31.21 15.32 -1.68
N VAL A 245 31.49 16.17 -0.68
CA VAL A 245 30.50 16.53 0.37
C VAL A 245 29.22 17.12 -0.24
N SER A 246 29.34 17.91 -1.30
CA SER A 246 28.19 18.54 -1.93
C SER A 246 27.39 17.59 -2.82
N LYS A 247 28.05 16.60 -3.43
CA LYS A 247 27.37 15.46 -4.07
C LYS A 247 26.59 14.63 -3.04
N ALA A 248 27.15 14.40 -1.85
CA ALA A 248 26.44 13.74 -0.76
C ALA A 248 25.21 14.55 -0.28
N ILE A 249 25.36 15.85 -0.03
CA ILE A 249 24.23 16.74 0.35
C ILE A 249 23.16 16.78 -0.74
N THR A 250 23.55 16.88 -2.01
CA THR A 250 22.62 16.87 -3.14
C THR A 250 21.87 15.54 -3.23
N SER A 251 22.56 14.41 -3.04
CA SER A 251 21.95 13.07 -3.00
C SER A 251 20.95 12.93 -1.85
N ILE A 252 21.28 13.44 -0.65
CA ILE A 252 20.36 13.47 0.49
C ILE A 252 19.10 14.28 0.14
N CYS A 253 19.26 15.50 -0.36
CA CYS A 253 18.13 16.34 -0.81
C CYS A 253 17.26 15.63 -1.85
N GLN A 254 17.86 15.02 -2.89
CA GLN A 254 17.14 14.27 -3.91
C GLN A 254 16.40 13.06 -3.33
N SER A 255 17.01 12.30 -2.43
CA SER A 255 16.39 11.13 -1.78
C SER A 255 15.17 11.50 -0.92
N GLN A 256 15.18 12.69 -0.32
CA GLN A 256 14.09 13.20 0.52
C GLN A 256 13.13 14.14 -0.25
N ASN A 257 13.26 14.25 -1.57
CA ASN A 257 12.52 15.18 -2.43
C ASN A 257 12.60 16.67 -2.00
N ILE A 258 13.67 17.07 -1.34
CA ILE A 258 13.94 18.45 -0.92
C ILE A 258 14.62 19.21 -2.08
N PRO A 259 14.19 20.44 -2.42
CA PRO A 259 14.90 21.27 -3.39
C PRO A 259 16.33 21.60 -2.93
N SER A 260 17.32 21.13 -3.70
CA SER A 260 18.74 21.48 -3.53
C SER A 260 19.09 22.70 -4.38
N ALA A 261 19.72 23.70 -3.75
CA ALA A 261 20.32 24.83 -4.45
C ALA A 261 21.76 24.51 -4.89
N LEU A 262 22.47 23.62 -4.17
CA LEU A 262 23.74 23.07 -4.63
C LEU A 262 23.61 22.33 -5.96
N SER A 263 22.55 21.56 -6.21
CA SER A 263 22.31 20.86 -7.50
C SER A 263 22.35 21.85 -8.67
N ARG A 264 21.58 22.94 -8.59
CA ARG A 264 21.51 23.98 -9.63
C ARG A 264 22.85 24.69 -9.82
N PHE A 265 23.57 24.95 -8.73
CA PHE A 265 24.89 25.56 -8.80
C PHE A 265 25.93 24.61 -9.42
N HIS A 266 25.84 23.30 -9.12
CA HIS A 266 26.70 22.28 -9.70
C HIS A 266 26.44 22.11 -11.21
N GLU A 267 25.17 22.04 -11.61
CA GLU A 267 24.75 22.02 -13.03
C GLU A 267 25.33 23.24 -13.78
N THR A 268 25.14 24.44 -13.24
CA THR A 268 25.71 25.68 -13.82
C THR A 268 27.23 25.65 -13.92
N LEU A 269 27.92 25.13 -12.90
CA LEU A 269 29.39 25.06 -12.88
C LEU A 269 29.96 24.03 -13.84
N GLU A 270 29.35 22.84 -13.96
CA GLU A 270 29.80 21.81 -14.91
C GLU A 270 29.58 22.26 -16.36
N GLU A 271 28.46 22.93 -16.66
CA GLU A 271 28.19 23.50 -17.99
C GLU A 271 29.13 24.66 -18.34
N THR A 272 29.45 25.55 -17.40
CA THR A 272 30.13 26.82 -17.71
C THR A 272 31.67 26.76 -17.58
N MET A 273 32.22 25.90 -16.71
CA MET A 273 33.66 25.93 -16.36
C MET A 273 34.40 24.60 -16.48
N GLY A 274 33.71 23.46 -16.65
CA GLY A 274 34.34 22.14 -16.72
C GLY A 274 35.22 21.83 -15.50
N ARG A 275 36.32 21.08 -15.69
CA ARG A 275 37.21 20.63 -14.59
C ARG A 275 38.17 21.74 -14.08
N ARG A 276 37.85 23.02 -14.28
CA ARG A 276 38.62 24.17 -13.79
C ARG A 276 38.47 24.34 -12.28
N THR A 277 39.36 25.13 -11.69
CA THR A 277 39.46 25.41 -10.25
C THR A 277 38.63 26.64 -9.88
N LEU A 278 37.89 26.54 -8.78
CA LEU A 278 36.92 27.55 -8.35
C LEU A 278 37.61 28.83 -7.86
N SER A 279 37.07 29.99 -8.22
CA SER A 279 37.55 31.27 -7.68
C SER A 279 37.11 31.47 -6.23
N ALA A 280 37.70 32.44 -5.53
CA ALA A 280 37.29 32.80 -4.17
C ALA A 280 35.81 33.24 -4.07
N MET A 281 35.26 33.80 -5.15
CA MET A 281 33.84 34.17 -5.23
C MET A 281 32.94 32.94 -5.42
N ASP A 282 33.34 31.99 -6.26
CA ASP A 282 32.60 30.74 -6.45
C ASP A 282 32.59 29.93 -5.13
N MET A 283 33.70 29.93 -4.39
CA MET A 283 33.83 29.26 -3.10
C MET A 283 32.95 29.89 -1.99
N SER A 284 32.83 31.22 -1.95
CA SER A 284 31.95 31.88 -0.98
C SER A 284 30.47 31.69 -1.32
N TYR A 285 30.12 31.73 -2.61
CA TYR A 285 28.78 31.40 -3.08
C TYR A 285 28.41 29.94 -2.79
N TRP A 286 29.33 28.99 -3.07
CA TRP A 286 29.21 27.57 -2.73
C TRP A 286 28.85 27.36 -1.25
N ALA A 287 29.61 27.97 -0.35
CA ALA A 287 29.37 27.86 1.10
C ALA A 287 27.97 28.40 1.48
N SER A 288 27.48 29.43 0.79
CA SER A 288 26.13 29.96 1.01
C SER A 288 25.03 29.00 0.53
N GLU A 289 25.18 28.36 -0.63
CA GLU A 289 24.21 27.37 -1.15
C GLU A 289 24.23 26.08 -0.33
N GLN A 290 25.42 25.63 0.11
CA GLN A 290 25.56 24.52 1.04
C GLN A 290 24.84 24.79 2.38
N SER A 291 25.01 25.99 2.93
CA SER A 291 24.35 26.40 4.18
C SER A 291 22.82 26.44 4.05
N LYS A 292 22.30 26.88 2.89
CA LYS A 292 20.87 26.86 2.58
C LYS A 292 20.32 25.43 2.49
N ASP A 293 21.03 24.51 1.83
CA ASP A 293 20.61 23.12 1.69
C ASP A 293 20.61 22.38 3.04
N LEU A 294 21.67 22.54 3.84
CA LEU A 294 21.73 22.01 5.22
C LEU A 294 20.61 22.57 6.11
N SER A 295 20.26 23.85 5.95
CA SER A 295 19.14 24.47 6.65
C SER A 295 17.78 23.91 6.22
N ARG A 296 17.58 23.56 4.94
CA ARG A 296 16.36 22.87 4.46
C ARG A 296 16.28 21.44 4.99
N ILE A 297 17.40 20.70 4.98
CA ILE A 297 17.49 19.35 5.57
C ILE A 297 17.14 19.39 7.05
N SER A 298 17.74 20.31 7.82
CA SER A 298 17.47 20.48 9.26
C SER A 298 15.98 20.77 9.55
N LYS A 299 15.35 21.69 8.80
CA LYS A 299 13.91 21.96 8.90
C LYS A 299 13.06 20.74 8.56
N HIS A 300 13.39 20.01 7.51
CA HIS A 300 12.66 18.81 7.11
C HIS A 300 12.75 17.72 8.19
N LEU A 301 13.94 17.47 8.75
CA LEU A 301 14.13 16.55 9.87
C LEU A 301 13.33 16.96 11.11
N HIS A 302 13.25 18.26 11.41
CA HIS A 302 12.43 18.77 12.52
C HIS A 302 10.94 18.47 12.30
N MET A 303 10.38 18.82 11.13
CA MET A 303 8.98 18.51 10.80
C MET A 303 8.68 17.00 10.84
N LEU A 304 9.62 16.15 10.38
CA LEU A 304 9.47 14.70 10.49
C LEU A 304 9.40 14.23 11.95
N LEU A 305 10.23 14.79 12.84
CA LEU A 305 10.19 14.49 14.27
C LEU A 305 8.87 14.98 14.92
N GLU A 306 8.40 16.17 14.56
CA GLU A 306 7.10 16.72 14.99
C GLU A 306 5.91 15.86 14.54
N LEU A 307 6.00 15.20 13.38
CA LEU A 307 4.98 14.26 12.90
C LEU A 307 5.10 12.86 13.56
N ILE A 308 6.32 12.38 13.79
CA ILE A 308 6.57 11.03 14.34
C ILE A 308 6.23 10.96 15.84
N ASN A 309 6.51 12.00 16.62
CA ASN A 309 6.31 11.96 18.08
C ASN A 309 4.83 11.78 18.50
N PRO A 310 3.84 12.48 17.91
CA PRO A 310 2.42 12.23 18.16
C PRO A 310 1.93 10.86 17.67
N LEU A 311 2.57 10.28 16.65
CA LEU A 311 2.23 8.92 16.20
C LEU A 311 2.74 7.86 17.19
N LYS A 312 3.93 8.06 17.77
CA LYS A 312 4.46 7.21 18.85
C LYS A 312 3.57 7.24 20.09
N SER A 313 3.17 8.42 20.56
CA SER A 313 2.30 8.51 21.75
C SER A 313 0.90 7.92 21.50
N LYS A 314 0.34 8.10 20.30
CA LYS A 314 -0.92 7.42 19.90
C LYS A 314 -0.76 5.90 19.82
N LEU A 315 0.38 5.39 19.39
CA LEU A 315 0.68 3.95 19.36
C LEU A 315 0.77 3.37 20.77
N GLU A 316 1.51 4.02 21.67
CA GLU A 316 1.60 3.61 23.09
C GLU A 316 0.22 3.61 23.79
N GLU A 317 -0.63 4.59 23.47
CA GLU A 317 -1.99 4.66 24.02
C GLU A 317 -2.92 3.58 23.45
N ALA A 318 -2.86 3.32 22.14
CA ALA A 318 -3.59 2.23 21.50
C ALA A 318 -3.15 0.85 22.03
N GLU A 319 -1.86 0.68 22.35
CA GLU A 319 -1.34 -0.54 22.96
C GLU A 319 -1.89 -0.77 24.38
N LYS A 320 -1.95 0.28 25.22
CA LYS A 320 -2.61 0.21 26.54
C LYS A 320 -4.09 -0.15 26.42
N GLN A 321 -4.81 0.44 25.47
CA GLN A 321 -6.24 0.17 25.24
C GLN A 321 -6.47 -1.27 24.78
N LYS A 322 -5.61 -1.80 23.90
CA LYS A 322 -5.58 -3.21 23.49
C LYS A 322 -5.37 -4.15 24.68
N ASP A 323 -4.40 -3.85 25.55
CA ASP A 323 -4.11 -4.67 26.73
C ASP A 323 -5.25 -4.61 27.79
N GLU A 324 -5.92 -3.46 27.91
CA GLU A 324 -7.08 -3.31 28.79
C GLU A 324 -8.30 -4.08 28.28
N LEU A 325 -8.64 -3.94 26.99
CA LEU A 325 -9.71 -4.74 26.36
C LEU A 325 -9.42 -6.24 26.43
N ARG A 326 -8.15 -6.64 26.35
CA ARG A 326 -7.74 -8.04 26.51
C ARG A 326 -8.03 -8.55 27.93
N LYS A 327 -7.71 -7.80 28.98
CA LYS A 327 -8.05 -8.19 30.36
C LYS A 327 -9.56 -8.33 30.53
N GLN A 328 -10.33 -7.38 30.03
CA GLN A 328 -11.80 -7.44 30.09
C GLN A 328 -12.35 -8.67 29.38
N ALA A 329 -11.80 -9.03 28.21
CA ALA A 329 -12.16 -10.28 27.51
C ALA A 329 -11.78 -11.54 28.33
N GLU A 330 -10.62 -11.56 28.98
CA GLU A 330 -10.18 -12.65 29.86
C GLU A 330 -11.04 -12.75 31.14
N GLU A 331 -11.57 -11.63 31.65
CA GLU A 331 -12.52 -11.58 32.77
C GLU A 331 -13.91 -12.08 32.36
N PHE A 332 -14.46 -11.60 31.24
CA PHE A 332 -15.74 -12.11 30.71
C PHE A 332 -15.66 -13.61 30.38
N ALA A 333 -14.51 -14.11 29.91
CA ALA A 333 -14.30 -15.54 29.66
C ALA A 333 -14.36 -16.37 30.95
N LYS A 334 -13.80 -15.86 32.07
CA LYS A 334 -13.88 -16.51 33.39
C LYS A 334 -15.32 -16.52 33.92
N LEU A 335 -15.99 -15.38 33.89
CA LEU A 335 -17.40 -15.26 34.32
C LEU A 335 -18.31 -16.19 33.52
N LEU A 336 -18.13 -16.26 32.19
CA LEU A 336 -18.87 -17.19 31.33
C LEU A 336 -18.58 -18.67 31.65
N GLN A 337 -17.36 -18.99 32.07
CA GLN A 337 -17.00 -20.36 32.48
C GLN A 337 -17.59 -20.71 33.85
N GLU A 338 -17.66 -19.75 34.77
CA GLU A 338 -18.32 -19.92 36.08
C GLU A 338 -19.84 -20.09 35.91
N GLU A 339 -20.48 -19.26 35.08
CA GLU A 339 -21.91 -19.36 34.78
C GLU A 339 -22.29 -20.67 34.08
N LYS A 340 -21.42 -21.22 33.22
CA LYS A 340 -21.64 -22.55 32.64
C LYS A 340 -21.57 -23.67 33.68
N LYS A 341 -20.73 -23.54 34.71
CA LYS A 341 -20.65 -24.53 35.81
C LYS A 341 -21.87 -24.45 36.72
N THR A 342 -22.32 -23.25 37.07
CA THR A 342 -23.55 -23.07 37.88
C THR A 342 -24.78 -23.56 37.13
N GLN A 343 -24.88 -23.30 35.82
CA GLN A 343 -25.98 -23.78 34.99
C GLN A 343 -26.02 -25.31 34.88
N GLU A 344 -24.87 -25.97 34.67
CA GLU A 344 -24.82 -27.44 34.61
C GLU A 344 -25.13 -28.06 35.99
N GLN A 345 -24.62 -27.49 37.08
CA GLN A 345 -24.97 -27.94 38.44
C GLN A 345 -26.48 -27.82 38.71
N GLN A 346 -27.11 -26.68 38.38
CA GLN A 346 -28.56 -26.49 38.54
C GLN A 346 -29.38 -27.51 37.73
N LYS A 347 -28.88 -27.87 36.53
CA LYS A 347 -29.50 -28.88 35.67
C LYS A 347 -29.39 -30.29 36.28
N GLU A 348 -28.23 -30.67 36.80
CA GLU A 348 -28.03 -31.94 37.52
C GLU A 348 -28.93 -32.02 38.78
N GLU A 349 -29.00 -30.95 39.58
CA GLU A 349 -29.86 -30.87 40.77
C GLU A 349 -31.36 -30.99 40.42
N ALA A 350 -31.78 -30.34 39.32
CA ALA A 350 -33.15 -30.44 38.82
C ALA A 350 -33.49 -31.85 38.31
N GLU A 351 -32.56 -32.50 37.59
CA GLU A 351 -32.73 -33.87 37.11
C GLU A 351 -32.82 -34.88 38.26
N GLN A 352 -31.96 -34.76 39.27
CA GLN A 352 -32.03 -35.58 40.50
C GLN A 352 -33.35 -35.38 41.24
N THR A 353 -33.82 -34.13 41.34
CA THR A 353 -35.11 -33.81 41.98
C THR A 353 -36.29 -34.40 41.22
N LEU A 354 -36.28 -34.35 39.88
CA LEU A 354 -37.30 -34.94 39.02
C LEU A 354 -37.34 -36.47 39.16
N GLU A 355 -36.17 -37.13 39.14
CA GLU A 355 -36.08 -38.59 39.26
C GLU A 355 -36.50 -39.08 40.66
N ALA A 356 -36.21 -38.30 41.72
CA ALA A 356 -36.75 -38.56 43.06
C ALA A 356 -38.28 -38.45 43.11
N LYS A 357 -38.87 -37.39 42.52
CA LYS A 357 -40.33 -37.21 42.45
C LYS A 357 -41.03 -38.28 41.61
N LYS A 358 -40.38 -38.76 40.55
CA LYS A 358 -40.86 -39.87 39.72
C LYS A 358 -40.90 -41.20 40.49
N LYS A 359 -39.90 -41.48 41.34
CA LYS A 359 -39.91 -42.66 42.22
C LYS A 359 -41.04 -42.58 43.26
N GLU A 360 -41.18 -41.43 43.93
CA GLU A 360 -42.28 -41.18 44.87
C GLU A 360 -43.66 -41.38 44.20
N TYR A 361 -43.84 -40.84 42.99
CA TYR A 361 -45.07 -41.05 42.21
C TYR A 361 -45.33 -42.55 41.94
N LEU A 362 -44.35 -43.30 41.44
CA LEU A 362 -44.48 -44.73 41.17
C LEU A 362 -44.83 -45.53 42.45
N GLU A 363 -44.24 -45.20 43.60
CA GLU A 363 -44.59 -45.81 44.88
C GLU A 363 -46.03 -45.52 45.31
N THR A 364 -46.52 -44.29 45.12
CA THR A 364 -47.91 -43.94 45.41
C THR A 364 -48.91 -44.66 44.49
N VAL A 365 -48.60 -44.79 43.20
CA VAL A 365 -49.42 -45.56 42.24
C VAL A 365 -49.47 -47.03 42.64
N ALA A 366 -48.32 -47.66 42.91
CA ALA A 366 -48.25 -49.06 43.35
C ALA A 366 -48.92 -49.32 44.72
N LYS A 367 -49.13 -48.29 45.54
CA LYS A 367 -49.96 -48.37 46.74
C LYS A 367 -51.46 -48.33 46.38
N LEU A 368 -51.88 -47.35 45.59
CA LEU A 368 -53.28 -47.19 45.16
C LEU A 368 -53.80 -48.40 44.36
N GLU A 369 -52.93 -49.06 43.58
CA GLU A 369 -53.29 -50.30 42.86
C GLU A 369 -53.58 -51.46 43.83
N ARG A 370 -52.79 -51.62 44.90
CA ARG A 370 -53.05 -52.61 45.95
C ARG A 370 -54.36 -52.32 46.69
N ASP A 371 -54.55 -51.07 47.12
CA ASP A 371 -55.76 -50.63 47.82
C ASP A 371 -57.03 -50.88 46.95
N LYS A 372 -56.94 -50.65 45.63
CA LYS A 372 -57.99 -50.93 44.64
C LYS A 372 -58.29 -52.42 44.50
N GLU A 373 -57.29 -53.29 44.55
CA GLU A 373 -57.50 -54.74 44.54
C GLU A 373 -58.16 -55.24 45.82
N ASP A 374 -57.77 -54.74 46.99
CA ASP A 374 -58.38 -55.11 48.27
C ASP A 374 -59.85 -54.71 48.34
N LEU A 375 -60.21 -53.51 47.86
CA LEU A 375 -61.60 -53.09 47.75
C LEU A 375 -62.42 -54.01 46.82
N ARG A 376 -61.83 -54.49 45.72
CA ARG A 376 -62.48 -55.48 44.83
C ARG A 376 -62.67 -56.83 45.51
N ARG A 377 -61.70 -57.29 46.32
CA ARG A 377 -61.85 -58.52 47.12
C ARG A 377 -62.98 -58.38 48.15
N GLY A 378 -63.13 -57.21 48.78
CA GLY A 378 -64.19 -56.92 49.74
C GLY A 378 -65.61 -56.88 49.14
N THR A 379 -65.79 -56.49 47.87
CA THR A 379 -67.13 -56.33 47.27
C THR A 379 -67.81 -57.66 46.91
N VAL A 380 -67.08 -58.78 46.89
CA VAL A 380 -67.62 -60.11 46.53
C VAL A 380 -68.25 -60.83 47.74
N PHE A 381 -68.03 -60.34 48.96
CA PHE A 381 -68.51 -60.95 50.22
C PHE A 381 -69.58 -60.08 50.92
N SER A 382 -70.76 -59.91 50.29
CA SER A 382 -71.94 -59.35 50.96
C SER A 382 -73.24 -59.95 50.43
N PRO A 383 -74.02 -60.71 51.25
CA PRO A 383 -75.26 -61.34 50.82
C PRO A 383 -76.49 -60.48 51.10
N SER A 384 -77.42 -60.38 50.15
CA SER A 384 -78.81 -59.98 50.45
C SER A 384 -79.86 -60.61 49.51
N CYS A 385 -80.93 -61.09 50.15
CA CYS A 385 -82.18 -61.64 49.63
C CYS A 385 -83.14 -61.76 50.85
N PRO A 386 -84.48 -61.90 50.72
CA PRO A 386 -85.26 -62.17 49.51
C PRO A 386 -86.61 -61.40 49.33
N ALA A 387 -87.27 -61.73 48.20
CA ALA A 387 -88.68 -61.64 47.76
C ALA A 387 -89.87 -61.42 48.73
N TRP A 388 -90.98 -60.88 48.20
CA TRP A 388 -92.36 -61.45 48.20
C TRP A 388 -93.32 -60.59 47.32
N ALA A 389 -94.65 -60.83 47.35
CA ALA A 389 -95.40 -61.58 46.33
C ALA A 389 -96.87 -61.04 46.19
N GLU A 390 -97.68 -61.65 45.31
CA GLU A 390 -98.95 -61.14 44.73
C GLU A 390 -100.21 -61.08 45.64
N GLY A 391 -101.21 -60.28 45.20
CA GLY A 391 -102.65 -60.42 45.48
C GLY A 391 -103.35 -59.15 46.05
N ALA A 392 -104.66 -58.88 45.94
CA ALA A 392 -105.76 -59.25 45.03
C ALA A 392 -107.09 -58.58 45.54
N LEU A 393 -107.69 -57.66 44.74
CA LEU A 393 -109.13 -57.31 44.61
C LEU A 393 -110.03 -56.70 45.74
N SER A 394 -110.88 -55.73 45.33
CA SER A 394 -112.05 -55.06 46.01
C SER A 394 -111.72 -53.88 46.99
N PRO A 395 -112.65 -52.93 47.34
CA PRO A 395 -113.96 -52.48 46.81
C PRO A 395 -113.94 -50.96 46.37
N PRO A 396 -115.05 -50.24 46.07
CA PRO A 396 -115.00 -48.81 45.66
C PRO A 396 -114.45 -47.77 46.68
N GLU A 397 -114.22 -48.13 47.94
CA GLU A 397 -113.41 -47.29 48.84
C GLU A 397 -111.90 -47.47 48.63
N VAL A 398 -111.49 -48.65 48.14
CA VAL A 398 -110.12 -48.88 47.70
C VAL A 398 -109.83 -47.98 46.51
N THR A 399 -110.68 -47.86 45.49
CA THR A 399 -110.39 -46.91 44.37
C THR A 399 -110.19 -45.46 44.82
N LYS A 400 -110.85 -44.99 45.89
CA LYS A 400 -110.59 -43.64 46.46
C LYS A 400 -109.25 -43.57 47.22
N LYS A 401 -108.85 -44.64 47.94
CA LYS A 401 -107.50 -44.76 48.52
C LYS A 401 -106.44 -44.90 47.44
N THR A 402 -106.63 -45.79 46.46
CA THR A 402 -105.78 -45.99 45.28
C THR A 402 -105.57 -44.68 44.52
N LEU A 403 -106.57 -43.81 44.36
CA LEU A 403 -106.38 -42.49 43.73
C LEU A 403 -105.54 -41.53 44.58
N LEU A 404 -105.59 -41.62 45.92
CA LEU A 404 -104.73 -40.83 46.81
C LEU A 404 -103.31 -41.40 46.91
N GLU A 405 -103.17 -42.74 46.91
CA GLU A 405 -101.91 -43.45 46.77
C GLU A 405 -101.24 -43.10 45.42
N ASP A 406 -101.99 -43.16 44.32
CA ASP A 406 -101.58 -42.82 42.95
C ASP A 406 -101.22 -41.33 42.83
N MET A 407 -101.95 -40.43 43.49
CA MET A 407 -101.56 -39.01 43.56
C MET A 407 -100.26 -38.82 44.36
N ARG A 408 -100.06 -39.54 45.47
CA ARG A 408 -98.80 -39.51 46.23
C ARG A 408 -97.63 -40.07 45.43
N THR A 409 -97.78 -41.25 44.82
CA THR A 409 -96.71 -41.87 44.02
C THR A 409 -96.41 -41.03 42.77
N LYS A 410 -97.41 -40.42 42.12
CA LYS A 410 -97.18 -39.44 41.05
C LYS A 410 -96.47 -38.18 41.52
N MET A 411 -96.74 -37.70 42.74
CA MET A 411 -96.03 -36.55 43.30
C MET A 411 -94.57 -36.90 43.63
N VAL A 412 -94.32 -38.07 44.23
CA VAL A 412 -92.96 -38.60 44.47
C VAL A 412 -92.20 -38.82 43.17
N ALA A 413 -92.85 -39.44 42.16
CA ALA A 413 -92.25 -39.63 40.84
C ALA A 413 -91.95 -38.30 40.14
N LYS A 414 -92.81 -37.28 40.28
CA LYS A 414 -92.51 -35.92 39.80
C LYS A 414 -91.30 -35.30 40.50
N SER A 415 -91.18 -35.42 41.82
CA SER A 415 -90.00 -34.94 42.55
C SER A 415 -88.73 -35.67 42.10
N GLN A 416 -88.79 -36.99 41.90
CA GLN A 416 -87.65 -37.77 41.38
C GLN A 416 -87.29 -37.40 39.94
N VAL A 417 -88.28 -37.13 39.07
CA VAL A 417 -88.04 -36.65 37.71
C VAL A 417 -87.36 -35.27 37.72
N LEU A 418 -87.82 -34.33 38.54
CA LEU A 418 -87.17 -33.02 38.68
C LEU A 418 -85.72 -33.13 39.21
N GLU A 419 -85.48 -33.99 40.20
CA GLU A 419 -84.13 -34.24 40.73
C GLU A 419 -83.21 -34.91 39.69
N LEU A 420 -83.77 -35.78 38.83
CA LEU A 420 -83.04 -36.37 37.70
C LEU A 420 -82.81 -35.35 36.57
N GLU A 421 -83.77 -34.48 36.27
CA GLU A 421 -83.62 -33.38 35.29
C GLU A 421 -82.51 -32.40 35.72
N GLU A 422 -82.45 -32.01 37.00
CA GLU A 422 -81.39 -31.18 37.54
C GLU A 422 -80.01 -31.86 37.46
N LYS A 423 -79.94 -33.16 37.80
CA LYS A 423 -78.72 -33.96 37.65
C LYS A 423 -78.27 -34.11 36.19
N VAL A 424 -79.22 -34.29 35.27
CA VAL A 424 -78.93 -34.34 33.82
C VAL A 424 -78.40 -32.98 33.35
N GLN A 425 -79.02 -31.86 33.72
CA GLN A 425 -78.54 -30.52 33.37
C GLN A 425 -77.12 -30.25 33.90
N LEU A 426 -76.83 -30.64 35.15
CA LEU A 426 -75.49 -30.50 35.73
C LEU A 426 -74.44 -31.34 34.99
N LEU A 427 -74.76 -32.60 34.68
CA LEU A 427 -73.87 -33.49 33.94
C LEU A 427 -73.66 -33.04 32.49
N THR A 428 -74.70 -32.50 31.83
CA THR A 428 -74.59 -31.89 30.50
C THR A 428 -73.65 -30.69 30.53
N GLY A 429 -73.79 -29.77 31.50
CA GLY A 429 -72.89 -28.63 31.67
C GLY A 429 -71.43 -29.05 31.94
N GLN A 430 -71.22 -30.12 32.72
CA GLN A 430 -69.87 -30.70 32.93
C GLN A 430 -69.30 -31.32 31.64
N GLN A 431 -70.14 -32.04 30.87
CA GLN A 431 -69.74 -32.62 29.59
C GLN A 431 -69.37 -31.56 28.55
N GLU A 432 -70.15 -30.47 28.48
CA GLU A 432 -69.88 -29.32 27.61
C GLU A 432 -68.59 -28.59 28.04
N GLY A 433 -68.39 -28.37 29.34
CA GLY A 433 -67.16 -27.78 29.89
C GLY A 433 -65.91 -28.59 29.55
N MET A 434 -65.91 -29.90 29.83
CA MET A 434 -64.81 -30.79 29.45
C MET A 434 -64.62 -30.86 27.92
N GLY A 435 -65.70 -30.76 27.14
CA GLY A 435 -65.64 -30.68 25.68
C GLY A 435 -64.92 -29.41 25.19
N GLN A 436 -65.21 -28.27 25.80
CA GLN A 436 -64.54 -27.00 25.52
C GLN A 436 -63.05 -27.06 25.90
N GLU A 437 -62.71 -27.57 27.10
CA GLU A 437 -61.33 -27.76 27.55
C GLU A 437 -60.54 -28.69 26.62
N LEU A 438 -61.12 -29.83 26.24
CA LEU A 438 -60.51 -30.76 25.26
C LEU A 438 -60.29 -30.09 23.90
N SER A 439 -61.23 -29.27 23.43
CA SER A 439 -61.06 -28.53 22.17
C SER A 439 -59.93 -27.50 22.25
N ALA A 440 -59.83 -26.77 23.37
CA ALA A 440 -58.77 -25.79 23.60
C ALA A 440 -57.39 -26.47 23.63
N ILE A 441 -57.24 -27.55 24.41
CA ILE A 441 -56.01 -28.36 24.48
C ILE A 441 -55.64 -28.92 23.10
N THR A 442 -56.62 -29.40 22.33
CA THR A 442 -56.39 -29.93 20.97
C THR A 442 -55.84 -28.85 20.04
N THR A 443 -56.44 -27.66 20.00
CA THR A 443 -55.91 -26.55 19.17
C THR A 443 -54.53 -26.08 19.62
N GLN A 444 -54.20 -26.17 20.91
CA GLN A 444 -52.87 -25.83 21.42
C GLN A 444 -51.83 -26.88 21.02
N LEU A 445 -52.19 -28.17 21.07
CA LEU A 445 -51.34 -29.26 20.56
C LEU A 445 -51.09 -29.13 19.05
N GLU A 446 -52.09 -28.73 18.26
CA GLU A 446 -51.93 -28.46 16.83
C GLU A 446 -50.98 -27.28 16.56
N LYS A 447 -51.07 -26.20 17.35
CA LYS A 447 -50.11 -25.08 17.27
C LYS A 447 -48.68 -25.50 17.57
N GLU A 448 -48.46 -26.32 18.60
CA GLU A 448 -47.12 -26.82 18.91
C GLU A 448 -46.59 -27.79 17.84
N LYS A 449 -47.45 -28.66 17.28
CA LYS A 449 -47.08 -29.51 16.12
C LYS A 449 -46.64 -28.65 14.91
N ALA A 450 -47.41 -27.63 14.56
CA ALA A 450 -47.08 -26.73 13.45
C ALA A 450 -45.76 -25.96 13.68
N LYS A 451 -45.46 -25.57 14.93
CA LYS A 451 -44.15 -24.99 15.30
C LYS A 451 -43.02 -26.00 15.10
N VAL A 452 -43.17 -27.23 15.57
CA VAL A 452 -42.16 -28.30 15.40
C VAL A 452 -41.90 -28.61 13.92
N GLU A 453 -42.95 -28.73 13.10
CA GLU A 453 -42.83 -28.91 11.64
C GLU A 453 -42.18 -27.72 10.93
N SER A 454 -42.35 -26.50 11.46
CA SER A 454 -41.67 -25.30 10.95
C SER A 454 -40.18 -25.31 11.31
N MET A 455 -39.84 -25.65 12.56
CA MET A 455 -38.45 -25.79 13.01
C MET A 455 -37.70 -26.89 12.24
N LEU A 456 -38.34 -28.04 12.01
CA LEU A 456 -37.74 -29.14 11.25
C LEU A 456 -37.44 -28.74 9.80
N ARG A 457 -38.37 -28.06 9.11
CA ARG A 457 -38.11 -27.51 7.76
C ARG A 457 -37.01 -26.44 7.75
N HIS A 458 -36.87 -25.67 8.82
CA HIS A 458 -35.76 -24.72 8.96
C HIS A 458 -34.42 -25.45 9.13
N GLU A 459 -34.38 -26.51 9.94
CA GLU A 459 -33.19 -27.35 10.12
C GLU A 459 -32.78 -28.03 8.81
N GLU A 460 -33.72 -28.64 8.08
CA GLU A 460 -33.48 -29.24 6.76
C GLU A 460 -32.91 -28.21 5.76
N SER A 461 -33.44 -26.98 5.76
CA SER A 461 -32.93 -25.87 4.95
C SER A 461 -31.52 -25.46 5.36
N LEU A 462 -31.23 -25.41 6.67
CA LEU A 462 -29.91 -25.08 7.19
C LEU A 462 -28.88 -26.17 6.82
N GLN A 463 -29.23 -27.45 7.00
CA GLN A 463 -28.40 -28.59 6.60
C GLN A 463 -28.16 -28.61 5.07
N ALA A 464 -29.17 -28.23 4.26
CA ALA A 464 -29.01 -28.10 2.81
C ALA A 464 -28.04 -26.97 2.44
N LYS A 465 -28.12 -25.82 3.13
CA LYS A 465 -27.15 -24.72 2.97
C LYS A 465 -25.74 -25.12 3.41
N GLN A 466 -25.59 -25.83 4.53
CA GLN A 466 -24.30 -26.35 4.99
C GLN A 466 -23.68 -27.30 3.95
N ARG A 467 -24.47 -28.24 3.40
CA ARG A 467 -24.02 -29.14 2.33
C ARG A 467 -23.60 -28.39 1.06
N ALA A 468 -24.36 -27.37 0.64
CA ALA A 468 -24.00 -26.54 -0.51
C ALA A 468 -22.72 -25.72 -0.28
N LEU A 469 -22.52 -25.18 0.94
CA LEU A 469 -21.30 -24.46 1.31
C LEU A 469 -20.07 -25.36 1.35
N LEU A 470 -20.19 -26.59 1.85
CA LEU A 470 -19.10 -27.59 1.80
C LEU A 470 -18.73 -27.90 0.34
N GLN A 471 -19.70 -28.17 -0.52
CA GLN A 471 -19.45 -28.43 -1.94
C GLN A 471 -18.80 -27.23 -2.66
N GLN A 472 -19.16 -26.00 -2.28
CA GLN A 472 -18.48 -24.79 -2.78
C GLN A 472 -17.03 -24.70 -2.29
N LEU A 473 -16.75 -25.06 -1.04
CA LEU A 473 -15.41 -25.08 -0.49
C LEU A 473 -14.54 -26.14 -1.18
N ASP A 474 -15.06 -27.36 -1.37
CA ASP A 474 -14.39 -28.43 -2.13
C ASP A 474 -14.04 -27.96 -3.57
N SER A 475 -14.95 -27.26 -4.24
CA SER A 475 -14.69 -26.72 -5.59
C SER A 475 -13.63 -25.61 -5.61
N LEU A 476 -13.58 -24.77 -4.58
CA LEU A 476 -12.57 -23.72 -4.44
C LEU A 476 -11.20 -24.30 -4.11
N ASP A 477 -11.14 -25.37 -3.30
CA ASP A 477 -9.90 -26.08 -3.01
C ASP A 477 -9.36 -26.77 -4.28
N GLN A 478 -10.22 -27.38 -5.10
CA GLN A 478 -9.84 -27.92 -6.41
C GLN A 478 -9.31 -26.81 -7.35
N GLU A 479 -10.01 -25.68 -7.50
CA GLU A 479 -9.51 -24.52 -8.27
C GLU A 479 -8.14 -24.05 -7.75
N CYS A 480 -7.91 -24.07 -6.43
CA CYS A 480 -6.63 -23.70 -5.82
C CYS A 480 -5.52 -24.74 -6.03
N GLU A 481 -5.84 -26.02 -6.22
CA GLU A 481 -4.88 -27.05 -6.62
C GLU A 481 -4.52 -26.92 -8.10
N GLU A 482 -5.51 -26.75 -8.99
CA GLU A 482 -5.31 -26.52 -10.43
C GLU A 482 -4.45 -25.28 -10.70
N LEU A 483 -4.72 -24.16 -10.01
CA LEU A 483 -3.92 -22.94 -10.11
C LEU A 483 -2.50 -23.11 -9.56
N ARG A 484 -2.29 -23.93 -8.52
CA ARG A 484 -0.95 -24.25 -7.99
C ARG A 484 -0.15 -25.12 -8.96
N ALA A 485 -0.79 -26.11 -9.61
CA ALA A 485 -0.16 -26.91 -10.65
C ALA A 485 0.26 -26.05 -11.85
N SER A 486 -0.64 -25.22 -12.36
CA SER A 486 -0.34 -24.31 -13.49
C SER A 486 0.74 -23.27 -13.16
N LEU A 487 0.81 -22.79 -11.91
CA LEU A 487 1.91 -21.93 -11.46
C LEU A 487 3.25 -22.69 -11.48
N GLY A 488 3.28 -23.95 -11.01
CA GLY A 488 4.48 -24.79 -11.06
C GLY A 488 4.99 -24.99 -12.49
N GLU A 489 4.10 -25.33 -13.43
CA GLU A 489 4.44 -25.47 -14.86
C GLU A 489 5.03 -24.17 -15.44
N ALA A 490 4.43 -23.02 -15.10
CA ALA A 490 4.91 -21.70 -15.55
C ALA A 490 6.26 -21.29 -14.91
N GLU A 491 6.51 -21.70 -13.67
CA GLU A 491 7.80 -21.50 -12.99
C GLU A 491 8.90 -22.39 -13.60
N GLU A 492 8.58 -23.63 -13.98
CA GLU A 492 9.49 -24.49 -14.74
C GLU A 492 9.80 -23.94 -16.14
N ASP A 493 8.79 -23.48 -16.88
CA ASP A 493 9.00 -22.86 -18.20
C ASP A 493 9.87 -21.61 -18.10
N LYS A 494 9.65 -20.78 -17.08
CA LYS A 494 10.50 -19.62 -16.79
C LYS A 494 11.94 -20.04 -16.49
N ALA A 495 12.15 -21.14 -15.75
CA ALA A 495 13.49 -21.67 -15.49
C ALA A 495 14.17 -22.17 -16.78
N ARG A 496 13.44 -22.93 -17.61
CA ARG A 496 13.91 -23.40 -18.94
C ARG A 496 14.33 -22.23 -19.83
N LEU A 497 13.51 -21.18 -19.92
CA LEU A 497 13.81 -19.98 -20.72
C LEU A 497 15.00 -19.18 -20.16
N ALA A 498 15.15 -19.09 -18.84
CA ALA A 498 16.29 -18.43 -18.21
C ALA A 498 17.62 -19.17 -18.48
N GLU A 499 17.60 -20.50 -18.48
CA GLU A 499 18.76 -21.32 -18.83
C GLU A 499 19.14 -21.17 -20.31
N GLN A 500 18.16 -21.21 -21.21
CA GLN A 500 18.38 -20.95 -22.65
C GLN A 500 18.94 -19.53 -22.92
N LEU A 501 18.41 -18.51 -22.22
CA LEU A 501 18.91 -17.15 -22.34
C LEU A 501 20.38 -17.08 -21.93
N LYS A 502 20.73 -17.68 -20.79
CA LYS A 502 22.11 -17.74 -20.31
C LYS A 502 23.03 -18.47 -21.28
N GLU A 503 22.63 -19.66 -21.77
CA GLU A 503 23.42 -20.41 -22.76
C GLU A 503 23.63 -19.60 -24.05
N SER A 504 22.64 -18.81 -24.47
CA SER A 504 22.77 -17.91 -25.63
C SER A 504 23.74 -16.75 -25.37
N GLN A 505 23.72 -16.18 -24.15
CA GLN A 505 24.64 -15.13 -23.74
C GLN A 505 26.08 -15.65 -23.66
N ASP A 506 26.31 -16.78 -23.00
CA ASP A 506 27.62 -17.41 -22.86
C ASP A 506 28.23 -17.70 -24.26
N LYS A 507 27.41 -18.15 -25.23
CA LYS A 507 27.81 -18.34 -26.64
C LYS A 507 28.18 -17.02 -27.34
N TRP A 508 27.40 -15.96 -27.14
CA TRP A 508 27.69 -14.63 -27.70
C TRP A 508 29.00 -14.08 -27.16
N GLU A 509 29.20 -14.11 -25.83
CA GLU A 509 30.43 -13.65 -25.17
C GLU A 509 31.66 -14.44 -25.67
N GLN A 510 31.55 -15.78 -25.73
CA GLN A 510 32.62 -16.63 -26.26
C GLN A 510 32.98 -16.30 -27.71
N SER A 511 31.97 -16.06 -28.57
CA SER A 511 32.20 -15.69 -29.97
C SER A 511 32.84 -14.29 -30.12
N GLY A 512 32.44 -13.33 -29.27
CA GLY A 512 32.99 -11.99 -29.22
C GLY A 512 34.46 -12.00 -28.82
N CYS A 513 34.81 -12.68 -27.72
CA CYS A 513 36.20 -12.85 -27.29
C CYS A 513 37.06 -13.57 -28.35
N GLN A 514 36.49 -14.53 -29.10
CA GLN A 514 37.21 -15.21 -30.18
C GLN A 514 37.51 -14.27 -31.37
N LEU A 515 36.55 -13.43 -31.76
CA LEU A 515 36.71 -12.40 -32.80
C LEU A 515 37.75 -11.34 -32.39
N GLU A 516 37.66 -10.81 -31.17
CA GLU A 516 38.63 -9.84 -30.65
C GLU A 516 40.05 -10.43 -30.57
N ALA A 517 40.18 -11.67 -30.08
CA ALA A 517 41.47 -12.36 -30.03
C ALA A 517 42.05 -12.59 -31.44
N GLN A 518 41.21 -12.86 -32.44
CA GLN A 518 41.64 -13.00 -33.83
C GLN A 518 42.09 -11.66 -34.42
N GLN A 519 41.34 -10.58 -34.18
CA GLN A 519 41.70 -9.22 -34.63
C GLN A 519 43.00 -8.71 -33.99
N LEU A 520 43.19 -8.98 -32.69
CA LEU A 520 44.44 -8.63 -32.00
C LEU A 520 45.63 -9.42 -32.57
N ARG A 521 45.47 -10.71 -32.88
CA ARG A 521 46.53 -11.50 -33.54
C ARG A 521 46.91 -10.93 -34.90
N THR A 522 45.95 -10.55 -35.74
CA THR A 522 46.25 -9.94 -37.05
C THR A 522 46.94 -8.58 -36.91
N ASN A 523 46.53 -7.77 -35.93
CA ASN A 523 47.16 -6.48 -35.65
C ASN A 523 48.60 -6.66 -35.16
N ILE A 524 48.85 -7.62 -34.25
CA ILE A 524 50.20 -7.97 -33.77
C ILE A 524 51.09 -8.41 -34.94
N SER A 525 50.62 -9.33 -35.80
CA SER A 525 51.43 -9.78 -36.94
C SER A 525 51.79 -8.67 -37.93
N GLY A 526 50.86 -7.72 -38.17
CA GLY A 526 51.14 -6.55 -39.01
C GLY A 526 52.14 -5.59 -38.38
N LEU A 527 52.09 -5.39 -37.06
CA LEU A 527 53.09 -4.60 -36.33
C LEU A 527 54.46 -5.28 -36.30
N GLU A 528 54.51 -6.61 -36.14
CA GLU A 528 55.75 -7.39 -36.21
C GLU A 528 56.41 -7.30 -37.60
N GLU A 529 55.61 -7.28 -38.66
CA GLU A 529 56.08 -7.08 -40.03
C GLU A 529 56.63 -5.66 -40.25
N LEU A 530 55.90 -4.62 -39.85
CA LEU A 530 56.38 -3.23 -39.89
C LEU A 530 57.66 -3.02 -39.08
N VAL A 531 57.77 -3.64 -37.90
CA VAL A 531 59.00 -3.61 -37.09
C VAL A 531 60.16 -4.32 -37.80
N ARG A 532 59.88 -5.39 -38.55
CA ARG A 532 60.89 -6.09 -39.38
C ARG A 532 61.36 -5.21 -40.54
N GLU A 533 60.44 -4.55 -41.24
CA GLU A 533 60.74 -3.60 -42.32
C GLU A 533 61.53 -2.38 -41.83
N LEU A 534 61.18 -1.82 -40.66
CA LEU A 534 61.90 -0.70 -40.07
C LEU A 534 63.33 -1.10 -39.65
N LYS A 535 63.51 -2.29 -39.06
CA LYS A 535 64.85 -2.84 -38.76
C LYS A 535 65.67 -3.15 -40.01
N GLU A 536 65.03 -3.62 -41.07
CA GLU A 536 65.66 -3.81 -42.38
C GLU A 536 66.13 -2.46 -42.96
N ARG A 537 65.26 -1.46 -42.97
CA ARG A 537 65.56 -0.09 -43.41
C ARG A 537 66.68 0.53 -42.57
N GLU A 538 66.64 0.41 -41.25
CA GLU A 538 67.70 0.87 -40.35
C GLU A 538 69.04 0.19 -40.68
N ARG A 539 69.06 -1.14 -40.82
CA ARG A 539 70.26 -1.89 -41.21
C ARG A 539 70.82 -1.43 -42.55
N LEU A 540 69.96 -1.18 -43.54
CA LEU A 540 70.37 -0.67 -44.85
C LEU A 540 70.94 0.75 -44.76
N LEU A 541 70.31 1.67 -44.01
CA LEU A 541 70.82 3.02 -43.81
C LEU A 541 72.16 3.05 -43.05
N VAL A 542 72.36 2.14 -42.09
CA VAL A 542 73.65 1.98 -41.38
C VAL A 542 74.72 1.35 -42.28
N SER A 543 74.34 0.39 -43.13
CA SER A 543 75.27 -0.29 -44.06
C SER A 543 75.65 0.58 -45.26
N PHE A 544 74.77 1.50 -45.65
CA PHE A 544 74.94 2.41 -46.78
C PHE A 544 74.58 3.85 -46.37
N PRO A 545 75.43 4.55 -45.59
CA PRO A 545 75.15 5.90 -45.09
C PRO A 545 74.87 6.93 -46.20
N GLU A 546 75.42 6.72 -47.40
CA GLU A 546 75.18 7.57 -48.58
C GLU A 546 73.72 7.56 -49.06
N LEU A 547 72.91 6.55 -48.69
CA LEU A 547 71.47 6.52 -48.95
C LEU A 547 70.67 7.40 -47.97
N HIS A 548 71.31 7.90 -46.90
CA HIS A 548 70.73 8.87 -45.99
C HIS A 548 71.26 10.27 -46.32
N VAL A 549 70.49 11.02 -47.10
CA VAL A 549 70.73 12.45 -47.35
C VAL A 549 69.87 13.25 -46.37
N PRO A 550 70.44 13.90 -45.34
CA PRO A 550 69.70 14.79 -44.46
C PRO A 550 69.03 15.91 -45.26
N VAL A 551 67.86 16.39 -44.81
CA VAL A 551 67.12 17.44 -45.54
C VAL A 551 67.95 18.72 -45.62
N GLU A 552 68.82 18.94 -44.64
CA GLU A 552 69.77 20.06 -44.53
C GLU A 552 70.89 20.05 -45.59
N THR A 553 71.10 18.94 -46.33
CA THR A 553 72.08 18.86 -47.43
C THR A 553 71.43 18.92 -48.82
N GLN A 554 70.12 19.18 -48.90
CA GLN A 554 69.44 19.44 -50.16
C GLN A 554 69.77 20.86 -50.64
N PHE A 555 70.66 20.98 -51.63
CA PHE A 555 70.94 22.24 -52.29
C PHE A 555 69.78 22.63 -53.21
N GLU A 556 69.17 23.80 -52.97
CA GLU A 556 68.25 24.44 -53.90
C GLU A 556 69.01 24.93 -55.15
N SER A 557 69.17 24.02 -56.12
CA SER A 557 69.69 24.34 -57.45
C SER A 557 68.68 25.20 -58.21
N THR A 558 69.11 26.36 -58.69
CA THR A 558 68.27 27.25 -59.53
C THR A 558 68.12 26.69 -60.95
N GLY A 559 68.87 25.64 -61.30
CA GLY A 559 68.88 25.01 -62.63
C GLY A 559 69.74 25.75 -63.66
N ASN A 560 70.23 26.96 -63.33
CA ASN A 560 71.22 27.69 -64.11
C ASN A 560 72.60 27.52 -63.46
N ILE A 561 73.42 26.62 -64.01
CA ILE A 561 74.76 26.27 -63.53
C ILE A 561 75.63 27.53 -63.30
N THR A 562 75.51 28.53 -64.17
CA THR A 562 76.27 29.79 -64.08
C THR A 562 75.86 30.63 -62.87
N GLU A 563 74.56 30.78 -62.59
CA GLU A 563 74.06 31.51 -61.41
C GLU A 563 74.36 30.75 -60.12
N ASP A 564 74.20 29.42 -60.10
CA ASP A 564 74.48 28.60 -58.93
C ASP A 564 75.98 28.61 -58.60
N MET A 565 76.85 28.59 -59.61
CA MET A 565 78.30 28.72 -59.43
C MET A 565 78.71 30.13 -58.98
N GLU A 566 77.99 31.18 -59.40
CA GLU A 566 78.18 32.54 -58.90
C GLU A 566 77.76 32.68 -57.43
N LYS A 567 76.59 32.14 -57.05
CA LYS A 567 76.13 32.07 -55.65
C LYS A 567 77.13 31.29 -54.77
N GLN A 568 77.64 30.16 -55.27
CA GLN A 568 78.66 29.36 -54.59
C GLN A 568 79.98 30.14 -54.42
N LEU A 569 80.39 30.93 -55.42
CA LEU A 569 81.53 31.84 -55.33
C LEU A 569 81.31 32.97 -54.31
N GLN A 570 80.11 33.57 -54.27
CA GLN A 570 79.76 34.57 -53.27
C GLN A 570 79.80 33.98 -51.85
N ALA A 571 79.22 32.79 -51.64
CA ALA A 571 79.28 32.08 -50.36
C ALA A 571 80.71 31.74 -49.94
N ASN A 572 81.55 31.32 -50.88
CA ASN A 572 82.98 31.09 -50.64
C ASN A 572 83.75 32.38 -50.31
N ASN A 573 83.46 33.50 -50.97
CA ASN A 573 84.03 34.81 -50.64
C ASN A 573 83.63 35.28 -49.24
N ILE A 574 82.37 35.07 -48.83
CA ILE A 574 81.91 35.35 -47.46
C ILE A 574 82.67 34.48 -46.45
N ARG A 575 82.79 33.17 -46.71
CA ARG A 575 83.59 32.26 -45.86
C ARG A 575 85.06 32.68 -45.78
N LEU A 576 85.67 33.08 -46.90
CA LEU A 576 87.04 33.58 -46.92
C LEU A 576 87.17 34.84 -46.05
N SER A 577 86.26 35.80 -46.21
CA SER A 577 86.26 37.05 -45.45
C SER A 577 86.11 36.82 -43.93
N VAL A 578 85.23 35.89 -43.51
CA VAL A 578 85.10 35.48 -42.11
C VAL A 578 86.40 34.83 -41.61
N LEU A 579 86.97 33.90 -42.38
CA LEU A 579 88.26 33.26 -42.02
C LEU A 579 89.41 34.26 -41.97
N GLU A 580 89.44 35.27 -42.84
CA GLU A 580 90.42 36.36 -42.81
C GLU A 580 90.23 37.25 -41.59
N GLN A 581 88.99 37.55 -41.21
CA GLN A 581 88.65 38.30 -39.99
C GLN A 581 89.08 37.53 -38.73
N GLU A 582 88.82 36.22 -38.65
CA GLU A 582 89.27 35.37 -37.54
C GLU A 582 90.79 35.24 -37.50
N ASN A 583 91.45 35.04 -38.64
CA ASN A 583 92.91 35.07 -38.73
C ASN A 583 93.48 36.44 -38.34
N GLY A 584 92.79 37.54 -38.64
CA GLY A 584 93.12 38.88 -38.16
C GLY A 584 93.04 38.98 -36.62
N ARG A 585 91.95 38.48 -36.02
CA ARG A 585 91.78 38.41 -34.56
C ARG A 585 92.85 37.53 -33.90
N LEU A 586 93.18 36.38 -34.49
CA LEU A 586 94.23 35.46 -34.02
C LEU A 586 95.61 36.11 -34.10
N ARG A 587 95.96 36.77 -35.22
CA ARG A 587 97.22 37.52 -35.35
C ARG A 587 97.31 38.66 -34.32
N ALA A 588 96.23 39.39 -34.08
CA ALA A 588 96.18 40.45 -33.07
C ALA A 588 96.30 39.91 -31.63
N ALA A 589 95.67 38.78 -31.32
CA ALA A 589 95.84 38.08 -30.04
C ALA A 589 97.29 37.60 -29.86
N LEU A 590 97.87 36.99 -30.89
CA LEU A 590 99.25 36.49 -30.88
C LEU A 590 100.28 37.64 -30.77
N ALA A 591 100.00 38.81 -31.35
CA ALA A 591 100.80 40.02 -31.15
C ALA A 591 100.72 40.53 -29.70
N LYS A 592 99.53 40.54 -29.08
CA LYS A 592 99.36 40.88 -27.64
C LYS A 592 100.10 39.90 -26.73
N VAL A 593 100.05 38.60 -27.01
CA VAL A 593 100.81 37.56 -26.27
C VAL A 593 102.32 37.80 -26.41
N LYS A 594 102.82 38.08 -27.62
CA LYS A 594 104.24 38.43 -27.84
C LYS A 594 104.68 39.69 -27.07
N ALA A 595 103.84 40.73 -27.05
CA ALA A 595 104.13 41.96 -26.29
C ALA A 595 104.14 41.71 -24.77
N ALA A 596 103.18 40.95 -24.24
CA ALA A 596 103.14 40.56 -22.83
C ALA A 596 104.34 39.69 -22.42
N ALA A 597 104.83 38.82 -23.31
CA ALA A 597 106.05 38.05 -23.10
C ALA A 597 107.30 38.94 -23.04
N GLN A 598 107.41 39.93 -23.92
CA GLN A 598 108.52 40.89 -23.92
C GLN A 598 108.52 41.82 -22.70
N GLN A 599 107.35 42.10 -22.13
CA GLN A 599 107.18 42.90 -20.90
C GLN A 599 107.36 42.08 -19.60
N GLY A 600 107.68 40.78 -19.69
CA GLY A 600 107.86 39.91 -18.52
C GLY A 600 106.57 39.63 -17.72
N ALA A 601 105.40 39.95 -18.29
CA ALA A 601 104.09 39.76 -17.67
C ALA A 601 103.51 38.35 -17.89
N LEU A 602 104.19 37.52 -18.69
CA LEU A 602 103.93 36.08 -18.81
C LEU A 602 105.04 35.33 -18.06
N LYS A 603 104.72 34.85 -16.86
CA LYS A 603 105.42 33.76 -16.16
C LYS A 603 104.57 32.50 -16.24
#